data_AF-A0A7K0T9F1-F1
#
_entry.id   AF-A0A7K0T9F1-F1
#
_cell.length_a   1.000
_cell.length_b   1.000
_cell.length_c   1.000
_cell.angle_alpha   90.00
_cell.angle_beta   90.00
_cell.angle_gamma   90.00
#
_symmetry.space_group_name_H-M   'P 1'
#
loop_
_entity.id
_entity.type
_entity.pdbx_description
1 polymer ?
#
loop_
_entity_poly.entity_id
_entity_poly.type
_entity_poly.pdbx_seq_one_letter_code
_entity_poly.pdbx_strand_id
1 'polypeptide(L)'
;MAEHTRVDGFLSSLLAICKPLESFEMPLLDAHGATLSEDIYAGERLVMRAGSRIRSTQIGLAASIGRDHLPTRPHPRVVVLSAGPDLVEPGTALSGDEEYETNSWLLTTAVREVGAVAYRVHSIPDDEDELQSVIEDQLVRADLIIISGERNDDSFDLITRTLLRLGEITTVDLAIEMSGRHNYGQIGPDKTPVVTLPGDPIAAYISFELFVRPMIRTMLGATNIHRPSVKAKLEKAIESAPGVRSYIRATLAEDAKSVMPLNEQEEFSTLSDATAFIAVGENETHLSAGDQVTVVILERRYI
;
A
#
# COMPACT_ATOMS: atom_id res chain seq x y z
N MET A 1 25.92 1.87 14.58
CA MET A 1 24.45 2.04 14.57
C MET A 1 24.08 2.20 13.11
N ALA A 2 23.39 1.23 12.51
CA ALA A 2 22.88 1.40 11.16
C ALA A 2 21.93 2.62 11.15
N GLU A 3 22.15 3.54 10.23
CA GLU A 3 21.33 4.74 10.08
C GLU A 3 20.00 4.30 9.48
N HIS A 4 18.98 4.13 10.32
CA HIS A 4 17.65 3.74 9.85
C HIS A 4 17.05 4.89 9.03
N THR A 5 16.47 4.55 7.89
CA THR A 5 15.82 5.51 7.02
C THR A 5 14.51 5.97 7.67
N ARG A 6 14.31 7.29 7.75
CA ARG A 6 13.06 7.87 8.25
C ARG A 6 11.90 7.53 7.32
N VAL A 7 10.75 7.23 7.91
CA VAL A 7 9.51 6.85 7.21
C VAL A 7 9.12 7.87 6.14
N ASP A 8 9.11 9.16 6.48
CA ASP A 8 8.69 10.22 5.53
C ASP A 8 9.72 10.40 4.39
N GLY A 9 11.00 10.17 4.69
CA GLY A 9 12.08 10.21 3.69
C GLY A 9 11.96 9.08 2.69
N PHE A 10 11.71 7.86 3.17
CA PHE A 10 11.47 6.71 2.31
C PHE A 10 10.23 6.89 1.43
N LEU A 11 9.11 7.34 1.99
CA LEU A 11 7.92 7.66 1.21
C LEU A 11 8.21 8.70 0.12
N SER A 12 8.98 9.74 0.43
CA SER A 12 9.35 10.77 -0.55
C SER A 12 10.14 10.16 -1.73
N SER A 13 11.08 9.24 -1.45
CA SER A 13 11.82 8.52 -2.48
C SER A 13 10.92 7.65 -3.36
N LEU A 14 9.95 6.95 -2.76
CA LEU A 14 8.97 6.14 -3.50
C LEU A 14 8.07 7.00 -4.39
N LEU A 15 7.63 8.15 -3.90
CA LEU A 15 6.80 9.05 -4.69
C LEU A 15 7.58 9.69 -5.85
N ALA A 16 8.90 9.86 -5.72
CA ALA A 16 9.74 10.39 -6.78
C ALA A 16 9.86 9.46 -8.01
N ILE A 17 9.71 8.15 -7.80
CA ILE A 17 9.69 7.15 -8.89
C ILE A 17 8.27 6.87 -9.41
N CYS A 18 7.24 7.50 -8.84
CA CYS A 18 5.86 7.40 -9.29
C CYS A 18 5.44 8.62 -10.09
N LYS A 19 4.63 8.43 -11.13
CA LYS A 19 4.00 9.53 -11.88
C LYS A 19 2.52 9.22 -12.13
N PRO A 20 1.64 10.24 -12.17
CA PRO A 20 0.29 10.06 -12.66
C PRO A 20 0.29 9.43 -14.05
N LEU A 21 -0.56 8.43 -14.26
CA LEU A 21 -0.69 7.78 -15.57
C LEU A 21 -1.26 8.76 -16.61
N GLU A 22 -0.91 8.56 -17.87
CA GLU A 22 -1.40 9.39 -18.97
C GLU A 22 -2.93 9.40 -19.03
N SER A 23 -3.50 10.58 -19.29
CA SER A 23 -4.95 10.77 -19.31
C SER A 23 -5.55 10.46 -20.67
N PHE A 24 -6.83 10.07 -20.68
CA PHE A 24 -7.61 9.85 -21.90
C PHE A 24 -9.10 10.13 -21.65
N GLU A 25 -9.84 10.34 -22.73
CA GLU A 25 -11.30 10.53 -22.66
C GLU A 25 -12.01 9.20 -22.48
N MET A 26 -12.87 9.10 -21.47
CA MET A 26 -13.75 7.95 -21.23
C MET A 26 -15.21 8.36 -21.37
N PRO A 27 -16.05 7.52 -22.01
CA PRO A 27 -17.51 7.70 -21.98
C PRO A 27 -18.01 7.78 -20.53
N LEU A 28 -19.09 8.54 -20.28
CA LEU A 28 -19.57 8.79 -18.91
C LEU A 28 -19.73 7.53 -18.04
N LEU A 29 -20.29 6.44 -18.59
CA LEU A 29 -20.49 5.22 -17.81
C LEU A 29 -19.17 4.54 -17.45
N ASP A 30 -18.21 4.54 -18.36
CA ASP A 30 -16.89 3.92 -18.15
C ASP A 30 -15.99 4.79 -17.25
N ALA A 31 -16.23 6.11 -17.23
CA ALA A 31 -15.55 7.04 -16.34
C ALA A 31 -15.95 6.86 -14.86
N HIS A 32 -17.03 6.14 -14.55
CA HIS A 32 -17.48 5.94 -13.18
C HIS A 32 -16.45 5.15 -12.36
N GLY A 33 -15.93 5.76 -11.29
CA GLY A 33 -14.93 5.16 -10.41
C GLY A 33 -13.48 5.54 -10.75
N ALA A 34 -13.21 6.05 -11.95
CA ALA A 34 -11.92 6.57 -12.38
C ALA A 34 -11.58 7.91 -11.68
N THR A 35 -10.38 8.44 -11.95
CA THR A 35 -9.95 9.75 -11.45
C THR A 35 -9.98 10.78 -12.56
N LEU A 36 -10.55 11.96 -12.28
CA LEU A 36 -10.59 13.08 -13.21
C LEU A 36 -9.18 13.66 -13.43
N SER A 37 -8.74 13.84 -14.68
CA SER A 37 -7.38 14.29 -14.96
C SER A 37 -7.21 15.81 -15.02
N GLU A 38 -8.28 16.55 -15.30
CA GLU A 38 -8.30 18.01 -15.43
C GLU A 38 -9.56 18.63 -14.79
N ASP A 39 -9.53 19.93 -14.58
CA ASP A 39 -10.67 20.67 -14.04
C ASP A 39 -11.78 20.83 -15.10
N ILE A 40 -13.04 20.64 -14.71
CA ILE A 40 -14.19 20.87 -15.59
C ILE A 40 -14.96 22.09 -15.12
N TYR A 41 -15.24 22.97 -16.07
CA TYR A 41 -15.97 24.21 -15.89
C TYR A 41 -17.34 24.15 -16.59
N ALA A 42 -18.35 24.77 -15.99
CA ALA A 42 -19.62 25.09 -16.61
C ALA A 42 -19.73 26.61 -16.72
N GLY A 43 -19.51 27.15 -17.92
CA GLY A 43 -19.19 28.58 -18.08
C GLY A 43 -17.89 28.90 -17.35
N GLU A 44 -17.91 29.89 -16.46
CA GLU A 44 -16.75 30.30 -15.65
C GLU A 44 -16.61 29.53 -14.33
N ARG A 45 -17.64 28.76 -13.93
CA ARG A 45 -17.65 28.06 -12.64
C ARG A 45 -16.92 26.74 -12.75
N LEU A 46 -15.91 26.52 -11.90
CA LEU A 46 -15.35 25.19 -11.66
C LEU A 46 -16.42 24.29 -11.03
N VAL A 47 -16.80 23.23 -11.71
CA VAL A 47 -17.84 22.29 -11.26
C VAL A 47 -17.28 20.92 -10.87
N MET A 48 -16.15 20.51 -11.44
CA MET A 48 -15.44 19.28 -11.04
C MET A 48 -13.95 19.56 -10.99
N ARG A 49 -13.29 19.14 -9.90
CA ARG A 49 -11.86 19.39 -9.66
C ARG A 49 -11.02 18.18 -10.11
N ALA A 50 -9.91 18.43 -10.78
CA ALA A 50 -8.91 17.43 -11.13
C ALA A 50 -8.44 16.64 -9.89
N GLY A 51 -8.14 15.36 -10.07
CA GLY A 51 -7.71 14.45 -9.01
C GLY A 51 -8.85 13.95 -8.10
N SER A 52 -10.09 14.33 -8.38
CA SER A 52 -11.27 13.78 -7.70
C SER A 52 -11.69 12.44 -8.31
N ARG A 53 -12.16 11.54 -7.45
CA ARG A 53 -12.76 10.27 -7.90
C ARG A 53 -14.15 10.55 -8.46
N ILE A 54 -14.42 10.03 -9.65
CA ILE A 54 -15.68 10.23 -10.35
C ILE A 54 -16.75 9.32 -9.73
N ARG A 55 -17.81 9.91 -9.17
CA ARG A 55 -18.99 9.22 -8.61
C ARG A 55 -20.24 9.52 -9.43
N SER A 56 -21.34 8.88 -9.06
CA SER A 56 -22.66 9.10 -9.67
C SER A 56 -23.05 10.58 -9.78
N THR A 57 -22.72 11.40 -8.78
CA THR A 57 -23.01 12.84 -8.80
C THR A 57 -22.18 13.60 -9.83
N GLN A 58 -20.90 13.24 -10.03
CA GLN A 58 -20.07 13.81 -11.10
C GLN A 58 -20.55 13.36 -12.48
N ILE A 59 -20.96 12.10 -12.63
CA ILE A 59 -21.53 11.59 -13.88
C ILE A 59 -22.82 12.35 -14.24
N GLY A 60 -23.75 12.48 -13.30
CA GLY A 60 -24.99 13.24 -13.51
C GLY A 60 -24.73 14.72 -13.82
N LEU A 61 -23.76 15.34 -13.15
CA LEU A 61 -23.34 16.70 -13.43
C LEU A 61 -22.77 16.84 -14.85
N ALA A 62 -21.85 15.96 -15.25
CA ALA A 62 -21.27 15.95 -16.60
C ALA A 62 -22.36 15.84 -17.68
N ALA A 63 -23.30 14.90 -17.50
CA ALA A 63 -24.45 14.76 -18.40
C ALA A 63 -25.32 16.02 -18.43
N SER A 64 -25.58 16.65 -17.29
CA SER A 64 -26.42 17.85 -17.20
C SER A 64 -25.84 19.08 -17.91
N ILE A 65 -24.51 19.11 -18.10
CA ILE A 65 -23.81 20.18 -18.84
C ILE A 65 -23.47 19.78 -20.28
N GLY A 66 -24.03 18.67 -20.76
CA GLY A 66 -23.91 18.23 -22.16
C GLY A 66 -22.61 17.52 -22.51
N ARG A 67 -21.86 17.01 -21.52
CA ARG A 67 -20.69 16.16 -21.78
C ARG A 67 -21.11 14.70 -21.85
N ASP A 68 -20.61 13.98 -22.85
CA ASP A 68 -20.75 12.52 -22.99
C ASP A 68 -19.45 11.76 -22.65
N HIS A 69 -18.35 12.48 -22.48
CA HIS A 69 -17.04 11.97 -22.05
C HIS A 69 -16.46 12.81 -20.92
N LEU A 70 -15.58 12.18 -20.16
CA LEU A 70 -14.76 12.82 -19.14
C LEU A 70 -13.27 12.56 -19.40
N PRO A 71 -12.41 13.56 -19.14
CA PRO A 71 -10.96 13.39 -19.12
C PRO A 71 -10.57 12.64 -17.85
N THR A 72 -10.06 11.43 -18.00
CA THR A 72 -9.79 10.51 -16.89
C THR A 72 -8.37 9.97 -16.89
N ARG A 73 -7.97 9.37 -15.77
CA ARG A 73 -6.75 8.55 -15.65
C ARG A 73 -7.13 7.08 -15.51
N PRO A 74 -6.36 6.16 -16.14
CA PRO A 74 -6.59 4.74 -15.99
C PRO A 74 -6.27 4.29 -14.56
N HIS A 75 -6.89 3.18 -14.16
CA HIS A 75 -6.53 2.50 -12.94
C HIS A 75 -5.14 1.85 -13.11
N PRO A 76 -4.17 2.11 -12.21
CA PRO A 76 -2.86 1.49 -12.30
C PRO A 76 -2.94 -0.03 -12.24
N ARG A 77 -2.18 -0.69 -13.09
CA ARG A 77 -2.00 -2.13 -13.13
C ARG A 77 -0.87 -2.50 -12.18
N VAL A 78 -1.21 -3.14 -11.08
CA VAL A 78 -0.25 -3.53 -10.05
C VAL A 78 -0.11 -5.03 -10.04
N VAL A 79 1.11 -5.51 -10.21
CA VAL A 79 1.46 -6.92 -10.12
C VAL A 79 1.95 -7.20 -8.72
N VAL A 80 1.45 -8.27 -8.12
CA VAL A 80 1.82 -8.73 -6.78
C VAL A 80 2.32 -10.15 -6.87
N LEU A 81 3.50 -10.40 -6.32
CA LEU A 81 4.10 -11.72 -6.21
C LEU A 81 4.75 -11.88 -4.83
N SER A 82 4.92 -13.13 -4.43
CA SER A 82 5.78 -13.52 -3.33
C SER A 82 6.87 -14.44 -3.85
N ALA A 83 7.98 -14.55 -3.13
CA ALA A 83 9.04 -15.51 -3.39
C ALA A 83 9.51 -16.12 -2.07
N GLY A 84 9.69 -17.42 -2.05
CA GLY A 84 10.08 -18.19 -0.88
C GLY A 84 9.87 -19.69 -1.10
N PRO A 85 10.89 -20.54 -0.87
CA PRO A 85 10.81 -21.97 -1.13
C PRO A 85 9.92 -22.73 -0.12
N ASP A 86 9.59 -22.10 0.99
CA ASP A 86 8.72 -22.58 2.07
C ASP A 86 7.24 -22.24 1.85
N LEU A 87 6.92 -21.40 0.87
CA LEU A 87 5.56 -20.91 0.65
C LEU A 87 4.74 -21.88 -0.22
N VAL A 88 3.54 -22.20 0.24
CA VAL A 88 2.58 -23.04 -0.50
C VAL A 88 1.20 -22.39 -0.62
N GLU A 89 0.52 -22.63 -1.73
CA GLU A 89 -0.80 -22.05 -1.96
C GLU A 89 -1.87 -22.58 -0.98
N PRO A 90 -2.75 -21.70 -0.44
CA PRO A 90 -3.87 -22.11 0.40
C PRO A 90 -4.74 -23.20 -0.24
N GLY A 91 -5.13 -24.19 0.56
CA GLY A 91 -5.89 -25.37 0.10
C GLY A 91 -5.01 -26.59 -0.16
N THR A 92 -3.69 -26.41 -0.22
CA THR A 92 -2.71 -27.51 -0.19
C THR A 92 -2.42 -27.90 1.27
N ALA A 93 -2.12 -29.17 1.54
CA ALA A 93 -1.71 -29.57 2.90
C ALA A 93 -0.26 -29.14 3.15
N LEU A 94 0.00 -28.50 4.29
CA LEU A 94 1.36 -28.17 4.71
C LEU A 94 2.16 -29.43 5.06
N SER A 95 3.46 -29.38 4.81
CA SER A 95 4.43 -30.39 5.17
C SER A 95 5.73 -29.76 5.68
N GLY A 96 6.32 -30.36 6.72
CA GLY A 96 7.58 -29.85 7.28
C GLY A 96 7.44 -28.42 7.82
N ASP A 97 8.29 -27.53 7.29
CA ASP A 97 8.38 -26.12 7.66
C ASP A 97 7.65 -25.20 6.64
N GLU A 98 6.77 -25.76 5.80
CA GLU A 98 5.99 -24.99 4.82
C GLU A 98 4.98 -24.06 5.50
N GLU A 99 4.79 -22.88 4.92
CA GLU A 99 3.80 -21.88 5.34
C GLU A 99 2.85 -21.52 4.19
N TYR A 100 1.64 -21.10 4.54
CA TYR A 100 0.69 -20.66 3.52
C TYR A 100 1.07 -19.29 2.96
N GLU A 101 1.16 -19.22 1.63
CA GLU A 101 1.29 -17.99 0.87
C GLU A 101 0.10 -17.06 1.18
N THR A 102 0.34 -16.08 2.06
CA THR A 102 -0.68 -15.17 2.60
C THR A 102 -0.57 -13.76 2.01
N ASN A 103 0.66 -13.29 1.76
CA ASN A 103 0.92 -11.89 1.43
C ASN A 103 0.43 -11.48 0.05
N SER A 104 0.63 -12.30 -0.97
CA SER A 104 0.14 -12.03 -2.31
C SER A 104 -1.39 -11.94 -2.33
N TRP A 105 -2.10 -12.74 -1.53
CA TRP A 105 -3.54 -12.65 -1.36
C TRP A 105 -3.95 -11.34 -0.67
N LEU A 106 -3.34 -11.05 0.48
CA LEU A 106 -3.59 -9.84 1.26
C LEU A 106 -3.32 -8.58 0.44
N LEU A 107 -2.12 -8.45 -0.12
CA LEU A 107 -1.66 -7.28 -0.86
C LEU A 107 -2.43 -7.09 -2.17
N THR A 108 -2.73 -8.16 -2.92
CA THR A 108 -3.53 -8.05 -4.15
C THR A 108 -4.92 -7.48 -3.85
N THR A 109 -5.55 -7.93 -2.77
CA THR A 109 -6.88 -7.41 -2.39
C THR A 109 -6.80 -5.98 -1.86
N ALA A 110 -5.78 -5.64 -1.07
CA ALA A 110 -5.55 -4.28 -0.59
C ALA A 110 -5.31 -3.29 -1.76
N VAL A 111 -4.58 -3.69 -2.81
CA VAL A 111 -4.43 -2.90 -4.05
C VAL A 111 -5.79 -2.60 -4.69
N ARG A 112 -6.70 -3.59 -4.75
CA ARG A 112 -8.05 -3.42 -5.30
C ARG A 112 -8.89 -2.45 -4.49
N GLU A 113 -8.80 -2.52 -3.16
CA GLU A 113 -9.48 -1.60 -2.24
C GLU A 113 -9.06 -0.13 -2.49
N VAL A 114 -7.77 0.12 -2.74
CA VAL A 114 -7.26 1.46 -3.09
C VAL A 114 -7.82 1.96 -4.43
N GLY A 115 -8.21 1.05 -5.32
CA GLY A 115 -8.79 1.33 -6.63
C GLY A 115 -7.81 1.14 -7.77
N ALA A 116 -6.87 0.21 -7.67
CA ALA A 116 -6.02 -0.23 -8.78
C ALA A 116 -6.47 -1.58 -9.35
N VAL A 117 -6.03 -1.91 -10.56
CA VAL A 117 -6.21 -3.24 -11.15
C VAL A 117 -5.08 -4.13 -10.64
N ALA A 118 -5.40 -5.12 -9.81
CA ALA A 118 -4.41 -5.99 -9.19
C ALA A 118 -4.32 -7.36 -9.86
N TYR A 119 -3.09 -7.76 -10.22
CA TYR A 119 -2.74 -9.06 -10.77
C TYR A 119 -1.91 -9.84 -9.76
N ARG A 120 -2.45 -10.96 -9.24
CA ARG A 120 -1.70 -11.90 -8.41
C ARG A 120 -0.95 -12.88 -9.29
N VAL A 121 0.35 -12.99 -9.10
CA VAL A 121 1.14 -14.09 -9.66
C VAL A 121 0.97 -15.31 -8.77
N HIS A 122 0.65 -16.46 -9.37
CA HIS A 122 0.38 -17.70 -8.65
C HIS A 122 1.62 -18.58 -8.53
N SER A 123 2.57 -18.42 -9.47
CA SER A 123 3.87 -19.05 -9.37
C SER A 123 4.63 -18.44 -8.18
N ILE A 124 5.18 -19.29 -7.33
CA ILE A 124 6.03 -18.94 -6.20
C ILE A 124 7.44 -19.37 -6.61
N PRO A 125 8.29 -18.44 -7.06
CA PRO A 125 9.65 -18.77 -7.45
C PRO A 125 10.50 -19.15 -6.24
N ASP A 126 11.33 -20.18 -6.38
CA ASP A 126 12.24 -20.67 -5.34
C ASP A 126 13.71 -20.28 -5.60
N ASP A 127 14.05 -19.88 -6.82
CA ASP A 127 15.39 -19.41 -7.20
C ASP A 127 15.41 -18.08 -7.98
N GLU A 128 16.62 -17.54 -8.20
CA GLU A 128 16.82 -16.24 -8.84
C GLU A 128 16.39 -16.21 -10.31
N ASP A 129 16.59 -17.30 -11.04
CA ASP A 129 16.33 -17.37 -12.48
C ASP A 129 14.83 -17.56 -12.73
N GLU A 130 14.14 -18.36 -11.90
CA GLU A 130 12.68 -18.45 -11.89
C GLU A 130 12.06 -17.09 -11.55
N LEU A 131 12.54 -16.42 -10.50
CA LEU A 131 12.03 -15.10 -10.12
C LEU A 131 12.26 -14.08 -11.23
N GLN A 132 13.43 -14.10 -11.87
CA GLN A 132 13.74 -13.22 -13.00
C GLN A 132 12.75 -13.43 -14.14
N SER A 133 12.55 -14.68 -14.57
CA SER A 133 11.64 -15.02 -15.67
C SER A 133 10.20 -14.57 -15.35
N VAL A 134 9.75 -14.82 -14.12
CA VAL A 134 8.41 -14.40 -13.69
C VAL A 134 8.28 -12.88 -13.75
N ILE A 135 9.24 -12.13 -13.20
CA ILE A 135 9.21 -10.66 -13.22
C ILE A 135 9.17 -10.14 -14.66
N GLU A 136 10.04 -10.64 -15.54
CA GLU A 136 10.12 -10.23 -16.94
C GLU A 136 8.78 -10.45 -17.68
N ASP A 137 8.12 -11.59 -17.46
CA ASP A 137 6.81 -11.90 -18.04
C ASP A 137 5.69 -10.96 -17.55
N GLN A 138 5.84 -10.38 -16.36
CA GLN A 138 4.86 -9.46 -15.79
C GLN A 138 5.05 -8.00 -16.24
N LEU A 139 6.26 -7.59 -16.65
CA LEU A 139 6.59 -6.18 -16.92
C LEU A 139 5.66 -5.52 -17.93
N VAL A 140 5.29 -6.23 -19.00
CA VAL A 140 4.40 -5.73 -20.08
C VAL A 140 3.04 -5.23 -19.58
N ARG A 141 2.60 -5.71 -18.41
CA ARG A 141 1.30 -5.38 -17.81
C ARG A 141 1.41 -4.64 -16.49
N ALA A 142 2.60 -4.24 -16.05
CA ALA A 142 2.82 -3.66 -14.73
C ALA A 142 3.13 -2.16 -14.82
N ASP A 143 2.32 -1.35 -14.15
CA ASP A 143 2.63 0.04 -13.81
C ASP A 143 3.33 0.14 -12.44
N LEU A 144 3.21 -0.91 -11.61
CA LEU A 144 3.89 -1.10 -10.33
C LEU A 144 4.03 -2.61 -10.05
N ILE A 145 5.19 -3.02 -9.52
CA ILE A 145 5.42 -4.39 -9.02
C ILE A 145 5.61 -4.35 -7.51
N ILE A 146 4.91 -5.23 -6.79
CA ILE A 146 5.07 -5.46 -5.36
C ILE A 146 5.55 -6.89 -5.19
N ILE A 147 6.68 -7.05 -4.50
CA ILE A 147 7.21 -8.36 -4.13
C ILE A 147 7.20 -8.46 -2.61
N SER A 148 6.71 -9.55 -2.04
CA SER A 148 6.89 -9.85 -0.62
C SER A 148 7.84 -11.03 -0.45
N GLY A 149 8.70 -10.96 0.57
CA GLY A 149 9.61 -12.05 0.89
C GLY A 149 9.93 -12.08 2.38
N GLU A 150 10.02 -13.29 2.90
CA GLU A 150 10.45 -13.65 4.26
C GLU A 150 11.76 -12.94 4.66
N ARG A 151 11.85 -12.56 5.94
CA ARG A 151 13.06 -11.94 6.51
C ARG A 151 14.01 -12.98 7.11
N ASN A 152 13.45 -14.09 7.58
CA ASN A 152 14.14 -15.07 8.40
C ASN A 152 14.76 -16.22 7.57
N ASP A 153 14.54 -16.20 6.26
CA ASP A 153 15.19 -17.03 5.28
C ASP A 153 16.02 -16.17 4.28
N ASP A 154 16.58 -16.82 3.26
CA ASP A 154 17.36 -16.16 2.22
C ASP A 154 16.49 -15.48 1.14
N SER A 155 15.15 -15.44 1.27
CA SER A 155 14.22 -14.97 0.23
C SER A 155 14.35 -13.48 -0.06
N PHE A 156 14.48 -12.64 0.97
CA PHE A 156 14.72 -11.21 0.73
C PHE A 156 16.05 -10.97 -0.02
N ASP A 157 17.09 -11.75 0.27
CA ASP A 157 18.38 -11.62 -0.40
C ASP A 157 18.30 -12.14 -1.84
N LEU A 158 17.57 -13.23 -2.10
CA LEU A 158 17.23 -13.73 -3.44
C LEU A 158 16.53 -12.64 -4.26
N ILE A 159 15.45 -12.05 -3.72
CA ILE A 159 14.71 -10.96 -4.38
C ILE A 159 15.64 -9.79 -4.69
N THR A 160 16.48 -9.40 -3.74
CA THR A 160 17.42 -8.28 -3.90
C THR A 160 18.40 -8.54 -5.04
N ARG A 161 19.01 -9.74 -5.09
CA ARG A 161 19.96 -10.12 -6.15
C ARG A 161 19.30 -10.17 -7.53
N THR A 162 18.09 -10.73 -7.63
CA THR A 162 17.33 -10.74 -8.88
C THR A 162 16.99 -9.33 -9.35
N LEU A 163 16.48 -8.46 -8.48
CA LEU A 163 16.10 -7.10 -8.85
C LEU A 163 17.30 -6.24 -9.28
N LEU A 164 18.48 -6.43 -8.68
CA LEU A 164 19.72 -5.75 -9.08
C LEU A 164 20.19 -6.12 -10.50
N ARG A 165 19.79 -7.30 -11.01
CA ARG A 165 20.04 -7.70 -12.42
C ARG A 165 19.09 -7.00 -13.39
N LEU A 166 17.92 -6.57 -12.92
CA LEU A 166 16.82 -6.02 -13.73
C LEU A 166 16.73 -4.50 -13.74
N GLY A 167 17.43 -3.79 -12.84
CA GLY A 167 17.41 -2.33 -12.80
C GLY A 167 18.12 -1.70 -11.61
N GLU A 168 17.74 -0.47 -11.31
CA GLU A 168 18.32 0.35 -10.23
C GLU A 168 17.52 0.13 -8.95
N ILE A 169 18.14 -0.47 -7.94
CA ILE A 169 17.49 -0.85 -6.68
C ILE A 169 18.27 -0.30 -5.49
N THR A 170 17.52 0.18 -4.50
CA THR A 170 18.04 0.60 -3.20
C THR A 170 17.38 -0.21 -2.10
N THR A 171 18.21 -0.79 -1.22
CA THR A 171 17.75 -1.47 0.00
C THR A 171 17.82 -0.52 1.19
N VAL A 172 16.79 -0.53 2.03
CA VAL A 172 16.71 0.30 3.24
C VAL A 172 16.23 -0.51 4.44
N ASP A 173 16.76 -0.15 5.61
CA ASP A 173 16.21 -0.50 6.91
C ASP A 173 15.39 0.70 7.42
N LEU A 174 14.09 0.52 7.61
CA LEU A 174 13.22 1.61 8.03
C LEU A 174 13.19 1.77 9.55
N ALA A 175 13.04 3.01 10.00
CA ALA A 175 12.78 3.33 11.42
C ALA A 175 11.30 3.05 11.78
N ILE A 176 10.84 1.81 11.54
CA ILE A 176 9.52 1.31 11.90
C ILE A 176 9.71 0.02 12.69
N GLU A 177 9.01 -0.09 13.81
CA GLU A 177 9.03 -1.29 14.64
C GLU A 177 8.60 -2.51 13.83
N MET A 178 9.42 -3.56 13.86
CA MET A 178 9.19 -4.85 13.18
C MET A 178 8.95 -4.76 11.67
N SER A 179 9.34 -3.66 10.99
CA SER A 179 9.08 -3.53 9.56
C SER A 179 10.04 -4.31 8.67
N GLY A 180 11.15 -4.85 9.16
CA GLY A 180 12.16 -5.48 8.31
C GLY A 180 12.77 -4.54 7.26
N ARG A 181 13.40 -5.16 6.24
CA ARG A 181 14.05 -4.48 5.11
C ARG A 181 13.03 -4.20 4.00
N HIS A 182 13.30 -3.16 3.21
CA HIS A 182 12.57 -2.87 1.98
C HIS A 182 13.54 -2.66 0.84
N ASN A 183 13.15 -3.07 -0.36
CA ASN A 183 13.80 -2.61 -1.59
C ASN A 183 12.86 -1.66 -2.32
N TYR A 184 13.42 -0.71 -3.04
CA TYR A 184 12.68 0.08 -3.99
C TYR A 184 13.54 0.49 -5.18
N GLY A 185 12.89 0.77 -6.30
CA GLY A 185 13.59 1.24 -7.48
C GLY A 185 12.77 1.09 -8.74
N GLN A 186 13.47 1.04 -9.88
CA GLN A 186 12.85 0.90 -11.19
C GLN A 186 13.56 -0.20 -11.98
N ILE A 187 12.78 -1.06 -12.63
CA ILE A 187 13.27 -2.22 -13.38
C ILE A 187 12.72 -2.27 -14.80
N GLY A 188 13.44 -2.98 -15.67
CA GLY A 188 13.03 -3.20 -17.05
C GLY A 188 13.15 -1.96 -17.96
N PRO A 189 12.80 -2.10 -19.24
CA PRO A 189 12.97 -1.06 -20.25
C PRO A 189 12.10 0.18 -19.98
N ASP A 190 10.90 -0.01 -19.45
CA ASP A 190 9.93 1.07 -19.17
C ASP A 190 10.15 1.72 -17.79
N LYS A 191 11.20 1.30 -17.07
CA LYS A 191 11.51 1.76 -15.71
C LYS A 191 10.32 1.58 -14.74
N THR A 192 9.69 0.41 -14.80
CA THR A 192 8.55 0.07 -13.94
C THR A 192 8.97 0.13 -12.46
N PRO A 193 8.30 0.93 -11.62
CA PRO A 193 8.56 0.96 -10.19
C PRO A 193 8.37 -0.42 -9.56
N VAL A 194 9.28 -0.79 -8.66
CA VAL A 194 9.19 -2.01 -7.86
C VAL A 194 9.42 -1.68 -6.39
N VAL A 195 8.68 -2.35 -5.51
CA VAL A 195 8.88 -2.29 -4.06
C VAL A 195 8.87 -3.71 -3.50
N THR A 196 9.89 -4.04 -2.71
CA THR A 196 9.91 -5.25 -1.89
C THR A 196 9.42 -4.93 -0.48
N LEU A 197 8.42 -5.66 -0.04
CA LEU A 197 7.83 -5.60 1.29
C LEU A 197 8.30 -6.78 2.16
N PRO A 198 8.14 -6.68 3.49
CA PRO A 198 8.48 -7.75 4.42
C PRO A 198 7.61 -8.98 4.21
N GLY A 199 8.08 -10.13 4.73
CA GLY A 199 7.35 -11.39 4.71
C GLY A 199 6.35 -11.57 5.84
N ASP A 200 6.55 -10.91 6.99
CA ASP A 200 5.52 -10.88 8.02
C ASP A 200 4.26 -10.16 7.49
N PRO A 201 3.07 -10.80 7.49
CA PRO A 201 1.88 -10.20 6.88
C PRO A 201 1.40 -8.91 7.53
N ILE A 202 1.63 -8.75 8.83
CA ILE A 202 1.28 -7.52 9.57
C ILE A 202 2.19 -6.37 9.11
N ALA A 203 3.49 -6.59 9.09
CA ALA A 203 4.50 -5.65 8.62
C ALA A 203 4.31 -5.31 7.12
N ALA A 204 3.96 -6.30 6.30
CA ALA A 204 3.65 -6.12 4.89
C ALA A 204 2.43 -5.20 4.70
N TYR A 205 1.35 -5.42 5.46
CA TYR A 205 0.15 -4.61 5.37
C TYR A 205 0.35 -3.18 5.90
N ILE A 206 1.06 -3.01 7.01
CA ILE A 206 1.43 -1.68 7.53
C ILE A 206 2.29 -0.95 6.49
N SER A 207 3.30 -1.62 5.92
CA SER A 207 4.15 -1.06 4.85
C SER A 207 3.32 -0.70 3.61
N PHE A 208 2.35 -1.54 3.23
CA PHE A 208 1.43 -1.26 2.14
C PHE A 208 0.65 0.05 2.38
N GLU A 209 0.04 0.19 3.55
CA GLU A 209 -0.77 1.37 3.89
C GLU A 209 0.06 2.67 3.94
N LEU A 210 1.32 2.58 4.41
CA LEU A 210 2.22 3.73 4.53
C LEU A 210 2.88 4.13 3.21
N PHE A 211 3.11 3.18 2.31
CA PHE A 211 4.00 3.38 1.16
C PHE A 211 3.31 3.08 -0.18
N VAL A 212 2.86 1.85 -0.37
CA VAL A 212 2.28 1.40 -1.64
C VAL A 212 0.96 2.10 -1.93
N ARG A 213 0.10 2.27 -0.91
CA ARG A 213 -1.17 2.99 -1.08
C ARG A 213 -0.91 4.42 -1.57
N PRO A 214 -0.05 5.25 -0.94
CA PRO A 214 0.32 6.55 -1.50
C PRO A 214 0.89 6.51 -2.92
N MET A 215 1.70 5.50 -3.28
CA MET A 215 2.19 5.33 -4.66
C MET A 215 1.03 5.14 -5.64
N ILE A 216 0.12 4.21 -5.36
CA ILE A 216 -1.06 3.95 -6.22
C ILE A 216 -1.94 5.20 -6.33
N ARG A 217 -2.18 5.89 -5.20
CA ARG A 217 -2.97 7.13 -5.18
C ARG A 217 -2.30 8.25 -5.99
N THR A 218 -0.98 8.31 -6.01
CA THR A 218 -0.21 9.24 -6.82
C THR A 218 -0.30 8.90 -8.31
N MET A 219 -0.20 7.62 -8.67
CA MET A 219 -0.40 7.14 -10.06
C MET A 219 -1.82 7.41 -10.57
N LEU A 220 -2.82 7.33 -9.69
CA LEU A 220 -4.20 7.74 -9.97
C LEU A 220 -4.36 9.26 -10.13
N GLY A 221 -3.36 10.08 -9.78
CA GLY A 221 -3.47 11.54 -9.74
C GLY A 221 -4.38 12.06 -8.63
N ALA A 222 -4.60 11.28 -7.57
CA ALA A 222 -5.51 11.65 -6.50
C ALA A 222 -4.96 12.80 -5.64
N THR A 223 -5.82 13.75 -5.25
CA THR A 223 -5.42 14.90 -4.43
C THR A 223 -5.03 14.51 -3.01
N ASN A 224 -5.64 13.46 -2.46
CA ASN A 224 -5.30 12.89 -1.16
C ASN A 224 -4.75 11.47 -1.32
N ILE A 225 -3.48 11.32 -0.97
CA ILE A 225 -2.71 10.07 -1.07
C ILE A 225 -2.66 9.30 0.25
N HIS A 226 -2.93 9.97 1.39
CA HIS A 226 -2.90 9.36 2.71
C HIS A 226 -4.30 8.89 3.15
N ARG A 227 -4.33 8.03 4.17
CA ARG A 227 -5.56 7.72 4.90
C ARG A 227 -5.98 8.95 5.75
N PRO A 228 -7.28 9.16 5.98
CA PRO A 228 -7.72 10.15 6.97
C PRO A 228 -7.17 9.83 8.35
N SER A 229 -6.77 10.85 9.09
CA SER A 229 -6.30 10.72 10.47
C SER A 229 -7.06 11.66 11.38
N VAL A 230 -7.27 11.24 12.62
CA VAL A 230 -7.94 12.03 13.67
C VAL A 230 -7.11 12.03 14.96
N LYS A 231 -7.44 12.92 15.87
CA LYS A 231 -6.94 12.90 17.25
C LYS A 231 -8.00 12.25 18.15
N ALA A 232 -7.61 11.24 18.91
CA ALA A 232 -8.49 10.52 19.83
C ALA A 232 -7.80 10.29 21.18
N LYS A 233 -8.59 10.14 22.23
CA LYS A 233 -8.10 9.79 23.58
C LYS A 233 -7.75 8.31 23.63
N LEU A 234 -6.54 8.00 24.08
CA LEU A 234 -6.09 6.64 24.28
C LEU A 234 -6.78 6.00 25.51
N GLU A 235 -7.39 4.83 25.36
CA GLU A 235 -8.11 4.17 26.47
C GLU A 235 -7.20 3.33 27.38
N LYS A 236 -6.11 2.78 26.82
CA LYS A 236 -5.14 1.95 27.54
C LYS A 236 -3.72 2.36 27.15
N ALA A 237 -2.82 2.38 28.13
CA ALA A 237 -1.43 2.74 27.90
C ALA A 237 -0.76 1.83 26.85
N ILE A 238 0.20 2.39 26.11
CA ILE A 238 0.96 1.73 25.06
C ILE A 238 2.45 1.93 25.33
N GLU A 239 3.23 0.89 25.10
CA GLU A 239 4.69 0.94 25.05
C GLU A 239 5.16 0.81 23.61
N SER A 240 6.28 1.45 23.29
CA SER A 240 6.87 1.45 21.96
C SER A 240 8.40 1.48 22.06
N ALA A 241 9.08 0.80 21.14
CA ALA A 241 10.54 0.82 21.11
C ALA A 241 11.10 2.22 20.81
N PRO A 242 12.20 2.64 21.46
CA PRO A 242 12.82 3.94 21.21
C PRO A 242 13.47 4.01 19.81
N GLY A 243 13.34 5.16 19.14
CA GLY A 243 14.03 5.45 17.89
C GLY A 243 13.37 4.89 16.63
N VAL A 244 12.18 4.30 16.75
CA VAL A 244 11.38 3.78 15.63
C VAL A 244 9.92 4.23 15.77
N ARG A 245 9.22 4.36 14.65
CA ARG A 245 7.76 4.56 14.67
C ARG A 245 7.06 3.22 14.87
N SER A 246 5.95 3.25 15.60
CA SER A 246 5.09 2.08 15.79
C SER A 246 3.68 2.36 15.32
N TYR A 247 3.06 1.36 14.71
CA TYR A 247 1.69 1.43 14.19
C TYR A 247 0.86 0.37 14.90
N ILE A 248 0.27 0.75 16.03
CA ILE A 248 -0.44 -0.15 16.92
C ILE A 248 -1.86 -0.33 16.40
N ARG A 249 -2.29 -1.57 16.16
CA ARG A 249 -3.68 -1.85 15.75
C ARG A 249 -4.64 -1.53 16.87
N ALA A 250 -5.75 -0.91 16.50
CA ALA A 250 -6.73 -0.43 17.45
C ALA A 250 -8.15 -0.41 16.88
N THR A 251 -9.11 -0.38 17.80
CA THR A 251 -10.51 -0.07 17.50
C THR A 251 -10.77 1.39 17.86
N LEU A 252 -11.26 2.17 16.90
CA LEU A 252 -11.61 3.57 17.05
C LEU A 252 -13.12 3.66 17.34
N ALA A 253 -13.48 4.35 18.41
CA ALA A 253 -14.89 4.52 18.77
C ALA A 253 -15.69 5.19 17.64
N GLU A 254 -16.99 4.88 17.55
CA GLU A 254 -17.86 5.40 16.50
C GLU A 254 -17.87 6.92 16.42
N ASP A 255 -17.78 7.62 17.56
CA ASP A 255 -17.74 9.08 17.63
C ASP A 255 -16.35 9.69 17.36
N ALA A 256 -15.36 8.85 17.05
CA ALA A 256 -13.95 9.19 16.83
C ALA A 256 -13.22 9.82 18.02
N LYS A 257 -13.77 9.80 19.24
CA LYS A 257 -13.18 10.51 20.39
C LYS A 257 -12.23 9.67 21.22
N SER A 258 -12.36 8.35 21.20
CA SER A 258 -11.49 7.44 21.92
C SER A 258 -11.02 6.28 21.05
N VAL A 259 -9.87 5.72 21.40
CA VAL A 259 -9.24 4.62 20.68
C VAL A 259 -8.69 3.60 21.67
N MET A 260 -9.01 2.33 21.43
CA MET A 260 -8.58 1.21 22.25
C MET A 260 -7.57 0.35 21.49
N PRO A 261 -6.31 0.25 21.93
CA PRO A 261 -5.35 -0.66 21.31
C PRO A 261 -5.81 -2.11 21.49
N LEU A 262 -5.62 -2.93 20.45
CA LEU A 262 -5.83 -4.37 20.53
C LEU A 262 -4.72 -4.99 21.40
N ASN A 263 -5.05 -6.07 22.13
CA ASN A 263 -4.09 -6.67 23.07
C ASN A 263 -2.98 -7.45 22.33
N GLU A 264 -3.35 -8.27 21.35
CA GLU A 264 -2.41 -9.20 20.68
C GLU A 264 -1.85 -8.59 19.39
N GLN A 265 -0.77 -7.82 19.49
CA GLN A 265 -0.13 -7.19 18.33
C GLN A 265 0.71 -8.18 17.49
N GLU A 266 0.80 -9.45 17.83
CA GLU A 266 1.53 -10.43 17.00
C GLU A 266 0.56 -11.34 16.22
N GLU A 267 -0.73 -11.31 16.54
CA GLU A 267 -1.72 -12.16 15.89
C GLU A 267 -2.24 -11.55 14.59
N PHE A 268 -2.17 -12.31 13.50
CA PHE A 268 -2.69 -11.90 12.18
C PHE A 268 -4.19 -11.54 12.20
N SER A 269 -4.99 -12.24 13.01
CA SER A 269 -6.43 -12.01 13.21
C SER A 269 -6.76 -10.54 13.52
N THR A 270 -5.88 -9.87 14.27
CA THR A 270 -6.07 -8.47 14.67
C THR A 270 -6.04 -7.48 13.51
N LEU A 271 -5.46 -7.85 12.36
CA LEU A 271 -5.65 -7.03 11.15
C LEU A 271 -7.13 -6.94 10.78
N SER A 272 -7.87 -8.04 10.88
CA SER A 272 -9.30 -8.09 10.59
C SER A 272 -10.12 -7.27 11.59
N ASP A 273 -9.75 -7.32 12.88
CA ASP A 273 -10.47 -6.62 13.96
C ASP A 273 -10.18 -5.12 14.01
N ALA A 274 -9.01 -4.69 13.52
CA ALA A 274 -8.58 -3.32 13.58
C ALA A 274 -9.39 -2.41 12.64
N THR A 275 -9.92 -1.33 13.20
CA THR A 275 -10.54 -0.23 12.43
C THR A 275 -9.57 0.92 12.21
N ALA A 276 -8.41 0.90 12.88
CA ALA A 276 -7.43 1.97 12.86
C ALA A 276 -6.02 1.52 13.26
N PHE A 277 -5.03 2.34 12.93
CA PHE A 277 -3.71 2.32 13.55
C PHE A 277 -3.50 3.54 14.43
N ILE A 278 -2.92 3.35 15.62
CA ILE A 278 -2.36 4.43 16.43
C ILE A 278 -0.92 4.62 15.96
N ALA A 279 -0.61 5.80 15.43
CA ALA A 279 0.73 6.14 14.98
C ALA A 279 1.52 6.74 16.15
N VAL A 280 2.55 6.02 16.61
CA VAL A 280 3.46 6.41 17.69
C VAL A 280 4.76 6.92 17.07
N GLY A 281 5.23 8.08 17.52
CA GLY A 281 6.43 8.72 16.99
C GLY A 281 7.73 8.12 17.52
N GLU A 282 8.84 8.34 16.79
CA GLU A 282 10.18 7.80 17.11
C GLU A 282 10.72 8.18 18.51
N ASN A 283 10.22 9.28 19.07
CA ASN A 283 10.64 9.78 20.39
C ASN A 283 9.65 9.42 21.51
N GLU A 284 8.56 8.72 21.19
CA GLU A 284 7.51 8.35 22.13
C GLU A 284 7.69 6.87 22.49
N THR A 285 8.14 6.59 23.72
CA THR A 285 8.34 5.21 24.19
C THR A 285 7.21 4.70 25.09
N HIS A 286 6.44 5.62 25.66
CA HIS A 286 5.31 5.31 26.53
C HIS A 286 4.22 6.38 26.37
N LEU A 287 3.00 5.93 26.11
CA LEU A 287 1.80 6.77 26.03
C LEU A 287 0.81 6.31 27.11
N SER A 288 0.31 7.24 27.91
CA SER A 288 -0.59 6.96 29.03
C SER A 288 -2.05 6.91 28.57
N ALA A 289 -2.88 6.15 29.29
CA ALA A 289 -4.33 6.27 29.14
C ALA A 289 -4.78 7.73 29.38
N GLY A 290 -5.61 8.25 28.48
CA GLY A 290 -6.07 9.64 28.46
C GLY A 290 -5.32 10.55 27.49
N ASP A 291 -4.14 10.15 27.02
CA ASP A 291 -3.33 10.95 26.07
C ASP A 291 -4.04 11.12 24.72
N GLN A 292 -3.76 12.23 24.04
CA GLN A 292 -4.27 12.52 22.70
C GLN A 292 -3.30 11.97 21.64
N VAL A 293 -3.72 10.91 20.95
CA VAL A 293 -2.89 10.21 19.97
C VAL A 293 -3.37 10.44 18.54
N THR A 294 -2.47 10.30 17.56
CA THR A 294 -2.84 10.32 16.14
C THR A 294 -3.34 8.94 15.73
N VAL A 295 -4.56 8.89 15.19
CA VAL A 295 -5.21 7.66 14.76
C VAL A 295 -5.44 7.71 13.26
N VAL A 296 -4.83 6.78 12.53
CA VAL A 296 -5.02 6.55 11.09
C VAL A 296 -6.23 5.64 10.91
N ILE A 297 -7.26 6.12 10.20
CA ILE A 297 -8.53 5.39 10.05
C ILE A 297 -8.44 4.41 8.89
N LEU A 298 -8.71 3.12 9.14
CA LEU A 298 -8.81 2.09 8.11
C LEU A 298 -10.22 2.03 7.50
N GLU A 299 -10.33 1.47 6.30
CA GLU A 299 -11.57 1.48 5.52
C GLU A 299 -12.72 0.72 6.19
N ARG A 300 -12.39 -0.30 6.99
CA ARG A 300 -13.33 -1.17 7.71
C ARG A 300 -14.18 -0.47 8.76
N ARG A 301 -13.88 0.80 9.10
CA ARG A 301 -14.72 1.60 10.01
C ARG A 301 -16.15 1.82 9.51
N TYR A 302 -16.37 1.77 8.20
CA TYR A 302 -17.65 2.17 7.58
C TYR A 302 -18.48 0.99 7.05
N ILE A 303 -18.13 -0.23 7.46
CA ILE A 303 -18.89 -1.46 7.19
C ILE A 303 -19.75 -1.75 8.42
#